data_AF-J3ECS9-F1
#
_entry.id   AF-J3ECS9-F1
#
_cell.length_a   1.000
_cell.length_b   1.000
_cell.length_c   1.000
_cell.angle_alpha   90.00
_cell.angle_beta   90.00
_cell.angle_gamma   90.00
#
_symmetry.space_group_name_H-M   'P 1'
#
loop_
_entity.id
_entity.type
_entity.pdbx_description
1 polymer ?
#
loop_
_entity_poly.entity_id
_entity_poly.type
_entity_poly.pdbx_seq_one_letter_code
_entity_poly.pdbx_strand_id
1 'polypeptide(L)'
;MLKFQLDSLDGVDETVRALYTEKDGKFVLGIEGLPQPEDVSGLKSQLQTLLDETKEAKRLKREAEEQAQREREEAARKTGNVEELERSWSEKYTRREAELNGMLEQERGTLSTQIRDLTVGRTATDIASALAIPGSAKALLPHIERRLSVEQRDGKPVVVVLDQQGKLSAATLDELKAEFANDVAFAPLIAGSKASGGGAGGAGGGGGAAKGNIGGTKAERTAAIAARFSDLPLN
;
A
#
# COMPACT_ATOMS: atom_id res chain seq x y z
N MET A 1 24.51 10.06 7.42
CA MET A 1 24.15 9.67 6.04
C MET A 1 24.28 10.91 5.17
N LEU A 2 25.15 10.88 4.15
CA LEU A 2 25.29 12.01 3.21
C LEU A 2 24.05 12.09 2.32
N LYS A 3 23.52 13.29 2.08
CA LYS A 3 22.37 13.50 1.19
C LYS A 3 22.90 14.04 -0.13
N PHE A 4 22.25 13.66 -1.22
CA PHE A 4 22.59 14.16 -2.55
C PHE A 4 22.36 15.68 -2.68
N GLN A 5 21.32 16.20 -2.01
CA GLN A 5 20.95 17.61 -2.02
C GLN A 5 20.54 18.07 -0.60
N LEU A 6 20.95 19.27 -0.22
CA LEU A 6 20.61 19.95 1.03
C LEU A 6 20.05 21.35 0.74
N ASP A 7 19.03 21.75 1.50
CA ASP A 7 18.46 23.10 1.41
C ASP A 7 19.29 24.13 2.23
N SER A 8 20.05 23.70 3.24
CA SER A 8 21.03 24.53 3.95
C SER A 8 22.21 23.69 4.47
N LEU A 9 23.34 24.36 4.74
CA LEU A 9 24.55 23.76 5.33
C LEU A 9 24.57 23.87 6.86
N ASP A 10 23.44 24.22 7.48
CA ASP A 10 23.32 24.37 8.92
C ASP A 10 23.38 23.01 9.61
N GLY A 11 24.34 22.85 10.52
CA GLY A 11 24.58 21.58 11.21
C GLY A 11 25.35 20.53 10.41
N VAL A 12 25.88 20.89 9.23
CA VAL A 12 26.80 20.04 8.46
C VAL A 12 28.23 20.30 8.91
N ASP A 13 28.97 19.24 9.22
CA ASP A 13 30.39 19.30 9.59
C ASP A 13 31.22 19.99 8.51
N GLU A 14 32.24 20.76 8.90
CA GLU A 14 33.06 21.58 8.00
C GLU A 14 33.78 20.75 6.92
N THR A 15 34.20 19.53 7.28
CA THR A 15 34.81 18.59 6.33
C THR A 15 33.82 18.07 5.28
N VAL A 16 32.57 17.92 5.68
CA VAL A 16 31.47 17.47 4.82
C VAL A 16 30.96 18.62 3.97
N ARG A 17 30.94 19.84 4.51
CA ARG A 17 30.57 21.08 3.81
C ARG A 17 31.43 21.32 2.58
N ALA A 18 32.74 21.03 2.67
CA ALA A 18 33.67 21.15 1.55
C ALA A 18 33.34 20.22 0.36
N LEU A 19 32.51 19.19 0.58
CA LEU A 19 32.06 18.26 -0.46
C LEU A 19 30.77 18.72 -1.16
N TYR A 20 30.13 19.82 -0.74
CA TYR A 20 28.91 20.33 -1.38
C TYR A 20 29.19 21.59 -2.21
N THR A 21 28.57 21.68 -3.38
CA THR A 21 28.59 22.84 -4.26
C THR A 21 27.20 23.46 -4.37
N GLU A 22 27.12 24.79 -4.41
CA GLU A 22 25.85 25.51 -4.54
C GLU A 22 25.39 25.49 -6.02
N LYS A 23 24.17 25.02 -6.26
CA LYS A 23 23.52 25.02 -7.58
C LYS A 23 22.02 25.29 -7.41
N ASP A 24 21.50 26.31 -8.09
CA ASP A 24 20.09 26.72 -8.08
C ASP A 24 19.49 26.93 -6.67
N GLY A 25 20.27 27.54 -5.76
CA GLY A 25 19.84 27.84 -4.39
C GLY A 25 19.80 26.62 -3.44
N LYS A 26 20.42 25.50 -3.84
CA LYS A 26 20.56 24.28 -3.03
C LYS A 26 22.00 23.76 -3.07
N PHE A 27 22.41 23.06 -2.01
CA PHE A 27 23.76 22.49 -1.89
C PHE A 27 23.75 21.04 -2.36
N VAL A 28 24.45 20.73 -3.45
CA VAL A 28 24.51 19.38 -4.07
C VAL A 28 25.88 18.77 -3.80
N LEU A 29 25.94 17.48 -3.48
CA LEU A 29 27.20 16.78 -3.19
C LEU A 29 28.05 16.66 -4.47
N GLY A 30 29.21 17.32 -4.46
CA GLY A 30 30.20 17.32 -5.55
C GLY A 30 31.01 16.03 -5.57
N ILE A 31 30.45 14.98 -6.18
CA ILE A 31 31.17 13.72 -6.42
C ILE A 31 31.79 13.77 -7.82
N GLU A 32 33.10 13.59 -7.90
CA GLU A 32 33.83 13.49 -9.16
C GLU A 32 33.42 12.19 -9.90
N GLY A 33 32.92 12.31 -11.14
CA GLY A 33 32.53 11.18 -12.00
C GLY A 33 31.04 10.83 -12.03
N LEU A 34 30.18 11.49 -11.25
CA LEU A 34 28.73 11.42 -11.43
C LEU A 34 28.31 12.40 -12.54
N PRO A 35 27.58 11.97 -13.59
CA PRO A 35 26.99 12.91 -14.53
C PRO A 35 26.12 13.89 -13.72
N GLN A 36 26.38 15.19 -13.87
CA GLN A 36 25.53 16.19 -13.25
C GLN A 36 24.07 15.95 -13.65
N PRO A 37 23.08 16.29 -12.80
CA PRO A 37 21.70 16.33 -13.26
C PRO A 37 21.65 17.34 -14.42
N GLU A 38 21.68 16.81 -15.63
CA GLU A 38 21.50 17.58 -16.85
C GLU A 38 20.15 18.28 -16.76
N ASP A 39 20.05 19.46 -17.37
CA ASP A 39 18.81 20.19 -17.45
C ASP A 39 17.79 19.42 -18.32
N VAL A 40 17.05 18.53 -17.68
CA VAL A 40 15.99 17.73 -18.31
C VAL A 40 14.78 18.58 -18.71
N SER A 41 14.79 19.90 -18.47
CA SER A 41 13.69 20.78 -18.89
C SER A 41 13.53 20.81 -20.42
N GLY A 42 14.65 20.82 -21.16
CA GLY A 42 14.65 20.72 -22.62
C GLY A 42 14.07 19.41 -23.12
N LEU A 43 14.49 18.29 -22.51
CA LEU A 43 13.99 16.96 -22.85
C LEU A 43 12.49 16.80 -22.50
N LYS A 44 12.06 17.36 -21.36
CA LYS A 44 10.64 17.37 -20.95
C LYS A 44 9.80 18.24 -21.88
N SER A 45 10.32 19.38 -22.31
CA SER A 45 9.68 20.26 -23.30
C SER A 45 9.53 19.56 -24.65
N GLN A 46 10.60 18.91 -25.14
CA GLN A 46 10.55 18.12 -26.37
C GLN A 46 9.59 16.94 -26.28
N LEU A 47 9.55 16.25 -25.14
CA LEU A 47 8.58 15.18 -24.91
C LEU A 47 7.15 15.71 -24.96
N GLN A 48 6.89 16.87 -24.34
CA GLN A 48 5.58 17.50 -24.38
C GLN A 48 5.18 17.88 -25.81
N THR A 49 6.08 18.52 -26.56
CA THR A 49 5.88 18.85 -27.97
C THR A 49 5.58 17.60 -28.81
N LEU A 50 6.37 16.54 -28.67
CA LEU A 50 6.16 15.28 -29.38
C LEU A 50 4.81 14.63 -29.02
N LEU A 51 4.40 14.69 -27.76
CA LEU A 51 3.10 14.19 -27.33
C LEU A 51 1.95 14.98 -27.97
N ASP A 52 2.08 16.31 -28.03
CA ASP A 52 1.05 17.17 -28.60
C ASP A 52 0.99 17.06 -30.13
N GLU A 53 2.14 16.99 -30.80
CA GLU A 53 2.22 16.66 -32.24
C GLU A 53 1.61 15.29 -32.54
N THR A 54 1.88 14.28 -31.70
CA THR A 54 1.32 12.93 -31.87
C THR A 54 -0.21 12.93 -31.70
N LYS A 55 -0.74 13.68 -30.74
CA LYS A 55 -2.19 13.84 -30.56
C LYS A 55 -2.81 14.52 -31.77
N GLU A 56 -2.23 15.61 -32.24
CA GLU A 56 -2.73 16.34 -33.40
C GLU A 56 -2.65 15.50 -34.68
N ALA A 57 -1.54 14.80 -34.92
CA ALA A 57 -1.41 13.87 -36.04
C ALA A 57 -2.47 12.75 -35.98
N LYS A 58 -2.75 12.22 -34.78
CA LYS A 58 -3.79 11.19 -34.58
C LYS A 58 -5.19 11.76 -34.79
N ARG A 59 -5.46 13.00 -34.38
CA ARG A 59 -6.73 13.70 -34.60
C ARG A 59 -6.96 13.94 -36.10
N LEU A 60 -5.98 14.53 -36.78
CA LEU A 60 -6.04 14.80 -38.22
C LEU A 60 -6.22 13.50 -39.04
N LYS A 61 -5.53 12.42 -38.67
CA LYS A 61 -5.69 11.12 -39.32
C LYS A 61 -7.13 10.59 -39.15
N ARG A 62 -7.70 10.67 -37.94
CA ARG A 62 -9.10 10.27 -37.69
C ARG A 62 -10.08 11.12 -38.49
N GLU A 63 -9.90 12.43 -38.52
CA GLU A 63 -10.76 13.34 -39.27
C GLU A 63 -10.70 13.08 -40.78
N ALA A 64 -9.51 12.82 -41.32
CA ALA A 64 -9.32 12.45 -42.73
C ALA A 64 -9.94 11.09 -43.07
N GLU A 65 -9.80 10.09 -42.20
CA GLU A 65 -10.44 8.78 -42.36
C GLU A 65 -11.97 8.89 -42.31
N GLU A 66 -12.52 9.65 -41.37
CA GLU A 66 -13.96 9.90 -41.28
C GLU A 66 -14.50 10.65 -42.49
N GLN A 67 -13.74 11.63 -42.99
CA GLN A 67 -14.13 12.39 -44.17
C GLN A 67 -14.13 11.52 -45.42
N ALA A 68 -13.08 10.72 -45.62
CA ALA A 68 -13.00 9.75 -46.72
C ALA A 68 -14.12 8.70 -46.63
N GLN A 69 -14.49 8.25 -45.43
CA GLN A 69 -15.61 7.33 -45.23
C GLN A 69 -16.94 7.97 -45.60
N ARG A 70 -17.19 9.22 -45.17
CA ARG A 70 -18.41 9.99 -45.52
C ARG A 70 -18.54 10.18 -47.03
N GLU A 71 -17.46 10.54 -47.69
CA GLU A 71 -17.44 10.73 -49.15
C GLU A 71 -17.69 9.43 -49.92
N ARG A 72 -17.10 8.30 -49.47
CA ARG A 72 -17.39 6.98 -50.04
C ARG A 72 -18.85 6.56 -49.85
N GLU A 73 -19.41 6.80 -48.66
CA GLU A 73 -20.81 6.48 -48.38
C GLU A 73 -21.77 7.34 -49.19
N GLU A 74 -21.50 8.64 -49.34
CA GLU A 74 -22.29 9.51 -50.20
C GLU A 74 -22.21 9.09 -51.67
N ALA A 75 -21.02 8.70 -52.15
CA ALA A 75 -20.84 8.19 -53.49
C ALA A 75 -21.62 6.89 -53.70
N ALA A 76 -21.48 5.91 -52.80
CA ALA A 76 -22.21 4.64 -52.86
C ALA A 76 -23.74 4.83 -52.78
N ARG A 77 -24.21 5.79 -51.98
CA ARG A 77 -25.64 6.15 -51.88
C ARG A 77 -26.16 6.80 -53.17
N LYS A 78 -25.35 7.62 -53.84
CA LYS A 78 -25.70 8.28 -55.12
C LYS A 78 -25.65 7.30 -56.30
N THR A 79 -24.77 6.30 -56.27
CA THR A 79 -24.63 5.29 -57.32
C THR A 79 -25.52 4.07 -57.13
N GLY A 80 -26.22 3.95 -55.99
CA GLY A 80 -27.07 2.81 -55.68
C GLY A 80 -26.28 1.52 -55.40
N ASN A 81 -25.00 1.63 -55.02
CA ASN A 81 -24.14 0.49 -54.73
C ASN A 81 -24.43 -0.07 -53.33
N VAL A 82 -25.50 -0.87 -53.22
CA VAL A 82 -26.03 -1.38 -51.94
C VAL A 82 -25.00 -2.25 -51.19
N GLU A 83 -24.19 -3.06 -51.88
CA GLU A 83 -23.17 -3.91 -51.24
C GLU A 83 -22.09 -3.09 -50.53
N GLU A 84 -21.61 -1.99 -51.13
CA GLU A 84 -20.58 -1.15 -50.53
C GLU A 84 -21.13 -0.36 -49.34
N LEU A 85 -22.41 0.04 -49.41
CA LEU A 85 -23.12 0.65 -48.31
C LEU A 85 -23.29 -0.35 -47.15
N GLU A 86 -23.78 -1.57 -47.41
CA GLU A 86 -23.90 -2.64 -46.41
C GLU A 86 -22.56 -2.96 -45.75
N ARG A 87 -21.47 -3.03 -46.52
CA ARG A 87 -20.12 -3.22 -45.98
C ARG A 87 -19.71 -2.09 -45.05
N SER A 88 -19.93 -0.83 -45.45
CA SER A 88 -19.61 0.33 -44.60
C SER A 88 -20.44 0.36 -43.32
N TRP A 89 -21.72 0.01 -43.39
CA TRP A 89 -22.59 -0.08 -42.20
C TRP A 89 -22.20 -1.23 -41.29
N SER A 90 -21.89 -2.40 -41.84
CA SER A 90 -21.39 -3.54 -41.07
C SER A 90 -20.08 -3.20 -40.37
N GLU A 91 -19.15 -2.54 -41.06
CA GLU A 91 -17.87 -2.12 -40.47
C GLU A 91 -18.08 -1.09 -39.35
N LYS A 92 -18.95 -0.09 -39.57
CA LYS A 92 -19.34 0.88 -38.53
C LYS A 92 -19.98 0.22 -37.33
N TYR A 93 -20.88 -0.74 -37.56
CA TYR A 93 -21.56 -1.47 -36.50
C TYR A 93 -20.56 -2.28 -35.66
N THR A 94 -19.72 -3.10 -36.31
CA THR A 94 -18.70 -3.91 -35.64
C THR A 94 -17.71 -3.04 -34.87
N ARG A 95 -17.26 -1.92 -35.48
CA ARG A 95 -16.39 -0.97 -34.80
C ARG A 95 -17.06 -0.37 -33.57
N ARG A 96 -18.33 0.04 -33.69
CA ARG A 96 -19.07 0.63 -32.58
C ARG A 96 -19.32 -0.39 -31.46
N GLU A 97 -19.64 -1.62 -31.81
CA GLU A 97 -19.79 -2.72 -30.87
C GLU A 97 -18.49 -3.01 -30.13
N ALA A 98 -17.35 -3.06 -30.85
CA ALA A 98 -16.03 -3.22 -30.25
C ALA A 98 -15.66 -2.04 -29.32
N GLU A 99 -15.95 -0.79 -29.72
CA GLU A 99 -15.74 0.40 -28.89
C GLU A 99 -16.58 0.36 -27.62
N LEU A 100 -17.88 0.05 -27.73
CA LEU A 100 -18.79 -0.03 -26.58
C LEU A 100 -18.41 -1.18 -25.63
N ASN A 101 -18.05 -2.35 -26.17
CA ASN A 101 -17.55 -3.47 -25.37
C ASN A 101 -16.25 -3.11 -24.66
N GLY A 102 -15.34 -2.40 -25.33
CA GLY A 102 -14.10 -1.89 -24.73
C GLY A 102 -14.37 -0.90 -23.59
N MET A 103 -15.30 0.03 -23.78
CA MET A 103 -15.72 0.97 -22.72
C MET A 103 -16.36 0.25 -21.53
N LEU A 104 -17.25 -0.72 -21.79
CA LEU A 104 -17.88 -1.51 -20.75
C LEU A 104 -16.87 -2.33 -19.96
N GLU A 105 -15.88 -2.94 -20.61
CA GLU A 105 -14.83 -3.70 -19.93
C GLU A 105 -13.94 -2.78 -19.08
N GLN A 106 -13.58 -1.61 -19.60
CA GLN A 106 -12.83 -0.60 -18.85
C GLN A 106 -13.61 -0.10 -17.63
N GLU A 107 -14.89 0.20 -17.79
CA GLU A 107 -15.77 0.65 -16.71
C GLU A 107 -15.94 -0.45 -15.66
N ARG A 108 -16.16 -1.70 -16.08
CA ARG A 108 -16.23 -2.86 -15.20
C ARG A 108 -14.93 -3.08 -14.42
N GLY A 109 -13.77 -2.99 -15.07
CA GLY A 109 -12.48 -3.10 -14.40
C GLY A 109 -12.25 -1.99 -13.36
N THR A 110 -12.64 -0.76 -13.71
CA THR A 110 -12.55 0.40 -12.81
C THR A 110 -13.47 0.23 -11.60
N LEU A 111 -14.74 -0.10 -11.82
CA LEU A 111 -15.72 -0.34 -10.77
C LEU A 111 -15.34 -1.54 -9.90
N SER A 112 -14.84 -2.62 -10.49
CA SER A 112 -14.36 -3.80 -9.75
C SER A 112 -13.21 -3.44 -8.81
N THR A 113 -12.28 -2.59 -9.26
CA THR A 113 -11.16 -2.12 -8.44
C THR A 113 -11.66 -1.23 -7.31
N GLN A 114 -12.53 -0.25 -7.60
CA GLN A 114 -13.13 0.61 -6.58
C GLN A 114 -13.92 -0.17 -5.54
N ILE A 115 -14.73 -1.15 -5.97
CA ILE A 115 -15.48 -2.02 -5.07
C ILE A 115 -14.51 -2.78 -4.17
N ARG A 116 -13.45 -3.38 -4.73
CA ARG A 116 -12.42 -4.08 -3.96
C ARG A 116 -11.76 -3.15 -2.93
N ASP A 117 -11.32 -1.97 -3.34
CA ASP A 117 -10.65 -1.01 -2.44
C ASP A 117 -11.57 -0.54 -1.31
N LEU A 118 -12.82 -0.22 -1.62
CA LEU A 118 -13.80 0.26 -0.63
C LEU A 118 -14.28 -0.83 0.33
N THR A 119 -14.27 -2.10 -0.09
CA THR A 119 -14.76 -3.23 0.73
C THR A 119 -13.61 -3.97 1.40
N VAL A 120 -12.75 -4.64 0.62
CA VAL A 120 -11.58 -5.38 1.09
C VAL A 120 -10.57 -4.42 1.73
N GLY A 121 -10.23 -3.31 1.07
CA GLY A 121 -9.25 -2.36 1.60
C GLY A 121 -9.69 -1.76 2.94
N ARG A 122 -10.97 -1.38 3.06
CA ARG A 122 -11.55 -0.93 4.33
C ARG A 122 -11.54 -2.01 5.40
N THR A 123 -12.04 -3.21 5.08
CA THR A 123 -12.11 -4.33 6.03
C THR A 123 -10.71 -4.75 6.49
N ALA A 124 -9.74 -4.80 5.58
CA ALA A 124 -8.35 -5.07 5.90
C ALA A 124 -7.76 -3.99 6.81
N THR A 125 -8.07 -2.72 6.55
CA THR A 125 -7.64 -1.59 7.40
C THR A 125 -8.23 -1.68 8.81
N ASP A 126 -9.51 -2.05 8.93
CA ASP A 126 -10.18 -2.23 10.21
C ASP A 126 -9.56 -3.40 11.00
N ILE A 127 -9.30 -4.54 10.33
CA ILE A 127 -8.62 -5.70 10.93
C ILE A 127 -7.19 -5.33 11.36
N ALA A 128 -6.41 -4.73 10.47
CA ALA A 128 -5.03 -4.37 10.75
C ALA A 128 -4.94 -3.38 11.91
N SER A 129 -5.81 -2.37 11.95
CA SER A 129 -5.82 -1.37 13.02
C SER A 129 -6.27 -1.95 14.36
N ALA A 130 -7.14 -2.96 14.36
CA ALA A 130 -7.57 -3.65 15.57
C ALA A 130 -6.48 -4.58 16.14
N LEU A 131 -5.67 -5.19 15.27
CA LEU A 131 -4.65 -6.16 15.65
C LEU A 131 -3.28 -5.54 15.93
N ALA A 132 -2.90 -4.50 15.21
CA ALA A 132 -1.55 -3.96 15.22
C ALA A 132 -1.26 -3.06 16.44
N ILE A 133 0.02 -2.99 16.84
CA ILE A 133 0.48 -1.88 17.68
C ILE A 133 0.34 -0.55 16.94
N PRO A 134 0.13 0.58 17.66
CA PRO A 134 0.05 1.89 17.03
C PRO A 134 1.26 2.16 16.13
N GLY A 135 1.00 2.45 14.85
CA GLY A 135 2.04 2.72 13.85
C GLY A 135 2.49 1.53 13.01
N SER A 136 2.12 0.28 13.34
CA SER A 136 2.53 -0.92 12.56
C SER A 136 1.44 -1.48 11.64
N ALA A 137 0.19 -1.00 11.72
CA ALA A 137 -0.94 -1.52 10.94
C ALA A 137 -0.66 -1.63 9.43
N LYS A 138 0.05 -0.64 8.86
CA LYS A 138 0.42 -0.61 7.44
C LYS A 138 1.25 -1.83 7.00
N ALA A 139 2.01 -2.44 7.91
CA ALA A 139 2.80 -3.63 7.61
C ALA A 139 1.93 -4.90 7.49
N LEU A 140 0.78 -4.95 8.16
CA LEU A 140 -0.13 -6.10 8.10
C LEU A 140 -1.08 -6.04 6.90
N LEU A 141 -1.38 -4.84 6.37
CA LEU A 141 -2.34 -4.64 5.28
C LEU A 141 -2.12 -5.57 4.08
N PRO A 142 -0.92 -5.69 3.48
CA PRO A 142 -0.75 -6.49 2.27
C PRO A 142 -1.02 -7.99 2.51
N HIS A 143 -0.77 -8.46 3.73
CA HIS A 143 -1.00 -9.86 4.09
C HIS A 143 -2.48 -10.14 4.33
N ILE A 144 -3.19 -9.21 4.98
CA ILE A 144 -4.63 -9.32 5.23
C ILE A 144 -5.42 -9.16 3.92
N GLU A 145 -5.07 -8.18 3.08
CA GLU A 145 -5.73 -7.96 1.78
C GLU A 145 -5.60 -9.17 0.84
N ARG A 146 -4.48 -9.89 0.88
CA ARG A 146 -4.29 -11.13 0.11
C ARG A 146 -5.21 -12.26 0.59
N ARG A 147 -5.68 -12.20 1.83
CA ARG A 147 -6.60 -13.17 2.44
C ARG A 147 -8.07 -12.75 2.34
N LEU A 148 -8.38 -11.68 1.63
CA LEU A 148 -9.72 -11.16 1.45
C LEU A 148 -10.06 -11.00 -0.03
N SER A 149 -11.31 -11.29 -0.37
CA SER A 149 -11.86 -11.05 -1.71
C SER A 149 -13.28 -10.50 -1.63
N VAL A 150 -13.81 -10.08 -2.76
CA VAL A 150 -15.20 -9.66 -2.91
C VAL A 150 -15.93 -10.70 -3.73
N GLU A 151 -17.02 -11.23 -3.19
CA GLU A 151 -18.02 -11.99 -3.94
C GLU A 151 -19.29 -11.18 -4.11
N GLN A 152 -19.94 -11.31 -5.26
CA GLN A 152 -21.28 -10.80 -5.47
C GLN A 152 -22.28 -11.87 -4.98
N ARG A 153 -23.00 -11.58 -3.88
CA ARG A 153 -24.11 -12.40 -3.40
C ARG A 153 -25.39 -11.57 -3.48
N ASP A 154 -26.40 -12.08 -4.18
CA ASP A 154 -27.67 -11.39 -4.41
C ASP A 154 -27.51 -9.96 -4.98
N GLY A 155 -26.50 -9.77 -5.85
CA GLY A 155 -26.18 -8.48 -6.46
C GLY A 155 -25.50 -7.46 -5.54
N LYS A 156 -25.06 -7.88 -4.34
CA LYS A 156 -24.33 -7.05 -3.38
C LYS A 156 -22.90 -7.56 -3.18
N PRO A 157 -21.90 -6.66 -3.10
CA PRO A 157 -20.54 -7.06 -2.80
C PRO A 157 -20.41 -7.45 -1.33
N VAL A 158 -19.99 -8.69 -1.08
CA VAL A 158 -19.73 -9.26 0.25
C VAL A 158 -18.26 -9.64 0.35
N VAL A 159 -17.62 -9.24 1.44
CA VAL A 159 -16.23 -9.62 1.71
C VAL A 159 -16.18 -11.07 2.17
N VAL A 160 -15.33 -11.86 1.52
CA VAL A 160 -15.10 -13.27 1.84
C VAL A 160 -13.64 -13.52 2.14
N VAL A 161 -13.37 -14.55 2.94
CA VAL A 161 -12.00 -14.92 3.34
C VAL A 161 -11.44 -15.93 2.35
N LEU A 162 -10.17 -15.75 1.99
CA LEU A 162 -9.39 -16.69 1.20
C LEU A 162 -8.46 -17.52 2.10
N ASP A 163 -8.09 -18.71 1.64
CA ASP A 163 -7.03 -19.52 2.25
C ASP A 163 -5.62 -18.98 1.88
N GLN A 164 -4.58 -19.68 2.34
CA GLN A 164 -3.19 -19.29 2.08
C GLN A 164 -2.79 -19.40 0.60
N GLN A 165 -3.53 -20.21 -0.17
CA GLN A 165 -3.37 -20.44 -1.59
C GLN A 165 -4.21 -19.47 -2.45
N GLY A 166 -4.99 -18.59 -1.82
CA GLY A 166 -5.84 -17.60 -2.49
C GLY A 166 -7.17 -18.16 -3.00
N LYS A 167 -7.60 -19.34 -2.51
CA LYS A 167 -8.91 -19.92 -2.83
C LYS A 167 -9.94 -19.56 -1.78
N LEU A 168 -11.22 -19.60 -2.14
CA LEU A 168 -12.32 -19.32 -1.23
C LEU A 168 -12.28 -20.27 -0.02
N SER A 169 -12.36 -19.69 1.17
CA SER A 169 -12.38 -20.40 2.44
C SER A 169 -13.76 -20.27 3.09
N ALA A 170 -14.11 -21.26 3.92
CA ALA A 170 -15.27 -21.19 4.81
C ALA A 170 -15.02 -20.35 6.07
N ALA A 171 -13.80 -19.82 6.23
CA ALA A 171 -13.42 -19.03 7.39
C ALA A 171 -14.17 -17.69 7.46
N THR A 172 -14.45 -17.26 8.69
CA THR A 172 -15.04 -15.96 8.99
C THR A 172 -13.97 -14.88 9.14
N LEU A 173 -14.37 -13.60 9.09
CA LEU A 173 -13.46 -12.48 9.33
C LEU A 173 -12.84 -12.53 10.74
N ASP A 174 -13.57 -13.03 11.74
CA ASP A 174 -13.06 -13.13 13.11
C ASP A 174 -12.07 -14.29 13.29
N GLU A 175 -12.29 -15.40 12.58
CA GLU A 175 -11.30 -16.47 12.50
C GLU A 175 -10.02 -16.01 11.78
N LEU A 176 -10.16 -15.20 10.72
CA LEU A 176 -9.02 -14.58 10.06
C LEU A 176 -8.25 -13.65 11.01
N LYS A 177 -8.95 -12.81 11.79
CA LYS A 177 -8.32 -11.96 12.82
C LYS A 177 -7.55 -12.81 13.83
N ALA A 178 -8.15 -13.89 14.30
CA ALA A 178 -7.53 -14.80 15.26
C ALA A 178 -6.30 -15.50 14.65
N GLU A 179 -6.34 -15.90 13.39
CA GLU A 179 -5.20 -16.48 12.68
C GLU A 179 -4.01 -15.51 12.66
N PHE A 180 -4.24 -14.25 12.25
CA PHE A 180 -3.20 -13.22 12.22
C PHE A 180 -2.70 -12.82 13.62
N ALA A 181 -3.58 -12.83 14.63
CA ALA A 181 -3.21 -12.52 16.01
C ALA A 181 -2.29 -13.59 16.62
N ASN A 182 -2.46 -14.85 16.21
CA ASN A 182 -1.71 -15.99 16.73
C ASN A 182 -0.51 -16.39 15.87
N ASP A 183 -0.29 -15.73 14.72
CA ASP A 183 0.84 -16.00 13.84
C ASP A 183 2.14 -15.44 14.44
N VAL A 184 3.11 -16.34 14.64
CA VAL A 184 4.43 -16.03 15.18
C VAL A 184 5.19 -15.01 14.34
N ALA A 185 4.98 -15.00 13.01
CA ALA A 185 5.65 -14.07 12.11
C ALA A 185 5.18 -12.61 12.32
N PHE A 186 3.92 -12.43 12.73
CA PHE A 186 3.34 -11.11 12.98
C PHE A 186 3.38 -10.71 14.45
N ALA A 187 3.71 -11.62 15.38
CA ALA A 187 3.74 -11.37 16.81
C ALA A 187 4.42 -10.06 17.25
N PRO A 188 5.56 -9.60 16.67
CA PRO A 188 6.17 -8.31 17.03
C PRO A 188 5.34 -7.08 16.63
N LEU A 189 4.43 -7.23 15.67
CA LEU A 189 3.59 -6.17 15.12
C LEU A 189 2.18 -6.17 15.73
N ILE A 190 1.77 -7.27 16.36
CA ILE A 190 0.47 -7.44 17.01
C ILE A 190 0.51 -6.77 18.38
N ALA A 191 -0.51 -5.98 18.69
CA ALA A 191 -0.71 -5.46 20.02
C ALA A 191 -0.93 -6.63 20.99
N GLY A 192 0.04 -6.86 21.87
CA GLY A 192 -0.10 -7.80 22.97
C GLY A 192 -1.41 -7.51 23.70
N SER A 193 -2.15 -8.57 24.05
CA SER A 193 -3.47 -8.43 24.67
C SER A 193 -3.39 -7.43 25.83
N LYS A 194 -4.15 -6.32 25.76
CA LYS A 194 -4.32 -5.40 26.90
C LYS A 194 -4.91 -6.10 28.15
N ALA A 195 -5.26 -7.38 28.05
CA ALA A 195 -5.70 -8.25 29.14
C ALA A 195 -4.58 -8.77 30.06
N SER A 196 -3.30 -8.53 29.77
CA SER A 196 -2.22 -8.86 30.71
C SER A 196 -1.18 -7.74 30.75
N GLY A 197 -1.41 -6.77 31.64
CA GLY A 197 -0.41 -5.78 31.99
C GLY A 197 0.84 -6.43 32.58
N GLY A 198 1.83 -6.67 31.75
CA GLY A 198 3.20 -6.98 32.14
C GLY A 198 4.12 -5.97 31.49
N GLY A 199 4.34 -4.83 32.16
CA GLY A 199 5.15 -3.74 31.64
C GLY A 199 6.58 -4.19 31.33
N ALA A 200 7.02 -4.01 30.10
CA ALA A 200 8.43 -4.03 29.74
C ALA A 200 9.06 -2.69 30.16
N GLY A 201 9.38 -2.58 31.45
CA GLY A 201 10.30 -1.57 31.97
C GLY A 201 11.74 -2.02 31.74
N GLY A 202 12.57 -1.11 31.23
CA GLY A 202 13.92 -1.38 30.73
C GLY A 202 14.80 -2.26 31.63
N ALA A 203 15.47 -3.21 31.01
CA ALA A 203 16.53 -4.00 31.64
C ALA A 203 17.78 -3.12 31.82
N GLY A 204 17.80 -2.39 32.92
CA GLY A 204 18.99 -1.76 33.50
C GLY A 204 18.84 -1.77 35.01
N GLY A 205 19.48 -2.72 35.69
CA GLY A 205 19.38 -2.84 37.14
C GLY A 205 20.01 -4.11 37.65
N GLY A 206 21.19 -3.98 38.25
CA GLY A 206 22.06 -5.08 38.63
C GLY A 206 21.62 -5.84 39.88
N GLY A 207 22.40 -6.90 40.14
CA GLY A 207 22.69 -7.42 41.48
C GLY A 207 21.54 -8.10 42.21
N GLY A 208 21.55 -9.43 42.20
CA GLY A 208 20.61 -10.24 42.96
C GLY A 208 20.62 -9.92 44.46
N ALA A 209 19.43 -9.64 44.97
CA ALA A 209 19.09 -9.84 46.37
C ALA A 209 17.68 -10.44 46.43
N ALA A 210 17.56 -11.64 47.01
CA ALA A 210 16.28 -12.31 47.20
C ALA A 210 15.39 -11.46 48.12
N LYS A 211 14.30 -10.91 47.58
CA LYS A 211 13.26 -10.20 48.35
C LYS A 211 12.71 -11.13 49.43
N GLY A 212 12.84 -10.74 50.70
CA GLY A 212 12.22 -11.44 51.83
C GLY A 212 10.69 -11.39 51.72
N ASN A 213 10.04 -12.53 51.96
CA ASN A 213 8.58 -12.62 52.00
C ASN A 213 8.09 -12.06 53.34
N ILE A 214 7.47 -10.86 53.32
CA ILE A 214 6.91 -10.19 54.51
C ILE A 214 5.38 -10.37 54.60
N GLY A 215 4.79 -11.22 53.74
CA GLY A 215 3.38 -11.60 53.82
C GLY A 215 3.08 -12.63 54.92
N GLY A 216 1.84 -12.67 55.40
CA GLY A 216 1.36 -13.69 56.35
C GLY A 216 0.97 -13.16 57.74
N THR A 217 0.63 -14.07 58.64
CA THR A 217 0.33 -13.83 60.04
C THR A 217 1.59 -13.53 60.86
N LYS A 218 1.44 -12.99 62.08
CA LYS A 218 2.58 -12.70 62.97
C LYS A 218 3.43 -13.95 63.22
N ALA A 219 2.80 -15.12 63.37
CA ALA A 219 3.45 -16.39 63.62
C ALA A 219 4.34 -16.85 62.44
N GLU A 220 3.87 -16.68 61.21
CA GLU A 220 4.62 -17.04 60.00
C GLU A 220 5.85 -16.15 59.81
N ARG A 221 5.72 -14.86 60.13
CA ARG A 221 6.85 -13.93 60.09
C ARG A 221 7.91 -14.27 61.14
N THR A 222 7.51 -14.59 62.37
CA THR A 222 8.46 -15.01 63.42
C THR A 222 9.17 -16.31 63.05
N ALA A 223 8.47 -17.27 62.43
CA ALA A 223 9.08 -18.51 61.96
C ALA A 223 10.09 -18.26 60.83
N ALA A 224 9.76 -17.40 59.87
CA ALA A 224 10.66 -17.05 58.77
C ALA A 224 11.93 -16.32 59.24
N ILE A 225 11.80 -15.46 60.26
CA ILE A 225 12.94 -14.76 60.88
C ILE A 225 13.80 -15.74 61.66
N ALA A 226 13.21 -16.62 62.48
CA ALA A 226 13.94 -17.65 63.23
C ALA A 226 14.71 -18.61 62.31
N ALA A 227 14.12 -19.00 61.18
CA ALA A 227 14.77 -19.87 60.20
C ALA A 227 15.98 -19.21 59.51
N ARG A 228 15.98 -17.87 59.37
CA ARG A 228 17.09 -17.13 58.77
C ARG A 228 18.15 -16.69 59.77
N PHE A 229 17.77 -16.50 61.02
CA PHE A 229 18.62 -15.99 62.07
C PHE A 229 18.43 -16.87 63.31
N SER A 230 19.12 -18.01 63.33
CA SER A 230 19.06 -19.01 64.41
C SER A 230 19.52 -18.50 65.77
N ASP A 231 20.23 -17.36 65.78
CA ASP A 231 20.97 -16.88 66.94
C ASP A 231 20.28 -15.70 67.65
N LEU A 232 19.06 -15.35 67.24
CA LEU A 232 18.26 -14.30 67.88
C LEU A 232 17.35 -14.90 68.97
N PRO A 233 17.34 -14.35 70.20
CA PRO A 233 16.41 -14.78 71.23
C PRO A 233 14.97 -14.39 70.85
N LEU A 234 14.09 -15.38 70.80
CA LEU A 234 12.65 -15.19 70.61
C LEU A 234 12.04 -14.77 71.96
N ASN A 235 11.65 -13.51 72.10
CA ASN A 235 10.84 -13.00 73.21
C ASN A 235 9.36 -12.92 72.81
#